data_AF-A0A845HQL7-F1
#
_entry.id   AF-A0A845HQL7-F1
#
_cell.length_a   1.000
_cell.length_b   1.000
_cell.length_c   1.000
_cell.angle_alpha   90.00
_cell.angle_beta   90.00
_cell.angle_gamma   90.00
#
_symmetry.space_group_name_H-M   'P 1'
#
loop_
_entity.id
_entity.type
_entity.pdbx_description
1 polymer ?
#
loop_
_entity_poly.entity_id
_entity_poly.type
_entity_poly.pdbx_seq_one_letter_code
_entity_poly.pdbx_strand_id
1 'polypeptide(L)'
;AKARTAAVAGAAPAVPALAGSAAYLPLVQERFNVYPGNRGVAMTLLSVKRHFETARGDQFSLTFAVPAGQSLASGAYEVEHASLGKQTFYLQLAGSGPEGNYYRADFNLLN
;
A
#
# COMPACT_ATOMS: atom_id res chain seq x y z
N ALA A 1 -4.08 -50.29 18.92
CA ALA A 1 -4.16 -49.69 17.56
C ALA A 1 -4.59 -48.22 17.68
N LYS A 2 -3.75 -47.32 17.16
CA LYS A 2 -3.91 -45.90 16.79
C LYS A 2 -4.80 -44.98 17.64
N ALA A 3 -4.14 -44.17 18.49
CA ALA A 3 -4.61 -42.86 18.90
C ALA A 3 -4.63 -41.90 17.69
N ARG A 4 -5.72 -41.12 17.53
CA ARG A 4 -5.78 -40.00 16.58
C ARG A 4 -5.67 -38.70 17.37
N THR A 5 -4.47 -38.16 17.42
CA THR A 5 -4.23 -36.76 17.80
C THR A 5 -4.72 -35.87 16.66
N ALA A 6 -5.75 -35.07 16.93
CA ALA A 6 -6.18 -34.01 16.02
C ALA A 6 -5.17 -32.86 16.09
N ALA A 7 -4.60 -32.50 14.95
CA ALA A 7 -3.78 -31.30 14.83
C ALA A 7 -4.69 -30.07 14.94
N VAL A 8 -4.47 -29.24 15.95
CA VAL A 8 -5.06 -27.90 16.03
C VAL A 8 -4.34 -27.06 14.99
N ALA A 9 -5.00 -26.79 13.87
CA ALA A 9 -4.52 -25.81 12.90
C ALA A 9 -4.56 -24.44 13.57
N GLY A 10 -3.39 -23.89 13.91
CA GLY A 10 -3.27 -22.51 14.34
C GLY A 10 -3.77 -21.60 13.21
N ALA A 11 -4.77 -20.77 13.49
CA ALA A 11 -5.21 -19.74 12.58
C ALA A 11 -4.03 -18.79 12.34
N ALA A 12 -3.52 -18.75 11.11
CA ALA A 12 -2.60 -17.70 10.70
C ALA A 12 -3.28 -16.34 10.94
N PRO A 13 -2.57 -15.32 11.46
CA PRO A 13 -3.15 -14.00 11.58
C PRO A 13 -3.61 -13.54 10.19
N ALA A 14 -4.87 -13.10 10.08
CA ALA A 14 -5.39 -12.56 8.85
C ALA A 14 -4.54 -11.34 8.48
N VAL A 15 -3.78 -11.45 7.38
CA VAL A 15 -3.16 -10.27 6.76
C VAL A 15 -4.31 -9.34 6.41
N PRO A 16 -4.33 -8.07 6.88
CA PRO A 16 -5.40 -7.14 6.54
C PRO A 16 -5.52 -7.07 5.03
N ALA A 17 -6.73 -7.26 4.52
CA ALA A 17 -6.98 -7.11 3.08
C ALA A 17 -6.61 -5.69 2.67
N LEU A 18 -5.85 -5.58 1.58
CA LEU A 18 -5.53 -4.28 0.99
C LEU A 18 -6.83 -3.59 0.58
N ALA A 19 -6.94 -2.30 0.89
CA ALA A 19 -8.09 -1.52 0.46
C ALA A 19 -8.13 -1.42 -1.07
N GLY A 20 -9.33 -1.41 -1.67
CA GLY A 20 -9.51 -1.17 -3.10
C GLY A 20 -9.35 0.30 -3.48
N SER A 21 -9.30 0.58 -4.78
CA SER A 21 -9.15 1.92 -5.36
C SER A 21 -10.18 2.92 -4.83
N ALA A 22 -11.42 2.49 -4.64
CA ALA A 22 -12.51 3.30 -4.10
C ALA A 22 -12.19 3.92 -2.72
N ALA A 23 -11.42 3.22 -1.90
CA ALA A 23 -11.02 3.70 -0.58
C ALA A 23 -9.91 4.77 -0.64
N TYR A 24 -9.10 4.80 -1.70
CA TYR A 24 -8.02 5.79 -1.88
C TYR A 24 -8.47 7.04 -2.63
N LEU A 25 -9.49 6.96 -3.48
CA LEU A 25 -10.03 8.10 -4.23
C LEU A 25 -10.31 9.34 -3.35
N PRO A 26 -10.98 9.23 -2.18
CA PRO A 26 -11.23 10.40 -1.34
C PRO A 26 -9.98 10.89 -0.60
N LEU A 27 -8.87 10.14 -0.61
CA LEU A 27 -7.64 10.44 0.14
C LEU A 27 -6.58 11.14 -0.72
N VAL A 28 -6.91 11.53 -1.96
CA VAL A 28 -6.02 12.31 -2.81
C VAL A 28 -5.71 13.66 -2.13
N GLN A 29 -4.45 14.07 -2.18
CA GLN A 29 -3.83 15.16 -1.43
C GLN A 29 -3.67 14.92 0.08
N GLU A 30 -4.10 13.78 0.61
CA GLU A 30 -3.83 13.45 2.00
C GLU A 30 -2.43 12.88 2.22
N ARG A 31 -2.01 12.95 3.49
CA ARG A 31 -0.70 12.51 3.94
C ARG A 31 -0.74 11.05 4.39
N PHE A 32 0.22 10.30 3.90
CA PHE A 32 0.56 8.95 4.32
C PHE A 32 1.94 8.96 4.97
N ASN A 33 2.19 8.05 5.90
CA ASN A 33 3.52 7.82 6.45
C ASN A 33 4.07 6.50 5.89
N VAL A 34 5.26 6.53 5.29
CA VAL A 34 5.98 5.36 4.82
C VAL A 34 7.17 5.08 5.74
N TYR A 35 7.43 3.80 6.05
CA TYR A 35 8.42 3.41 7.04
C TYR A 35 9.58 2.63 6.40
N PRO A 36 10.65 3.30 5.93
CA PRO A 36 11.88 2.64 5.47
C PRO A 36 12.75 2.07 6.61
N GLY A 37 12.28 2.22 7.85
CA GLY A 37 12.89 1.80 9.10
C GLY A 37 12.00 2.25 10.26
N ASN A 38 12.58 2.54 11.42
CA ASN A 38 11.78 2.90 12.61
C ASN A 38 11.15 4.30 12.56
N ARG A 39 11.55 5.16 11.61
CA ARG A 39 11.04 6.52 11.48
C ARG A 39 10.19 6.64 10.21
N GLY A 40 8.97 7.13 10.38
CA GLY A 40 8.07 7.44 9.27
C GLY A 40 8.54 8.65 8.46
N VAL A 41 8.51 8.49 7.15
CA VAL A 41 8.67 9.54 6.14
C VAL A 41 7.29 9.92 5.63
N ALA A 42 7.06 11.22 5.48
CA ALA A 42 5.84 11.73 4.91
C ALA A 42 5.81 11.49 3.40
N MET A 43 4.66 11.08 2.89
CA MET A 43 4.35 11.19 1.46
C MET A 43 2.91 11.65 1.26
N THR A 44 2.66 12.31 0.14
CA THR A 44 1.32 12.78 -0.24
C THR A 44 0.78 11.91 -1.36
N LEU A 45 -0.46 11.43 -1.25
CA LEU A 45 -1.12 10.74 -2.35
C LEU A 45 -1.53 11.75 -3.42
N LEU A 46 -0.86 11.75 -4.58
CA LEU A 46 -1.14 12.70 -5.66
C LEU A 46 -2.26 12.25 -6.58
N SER A 47 -2.34 10.94 -6.87
CA SER A 47 -3.38 10.43 -7.76
C SER A 47 -3.67 8.94 -7.56
N VAL A 48 -4.89 8.56 -7.93
CA VAL A 48 -5.34 7.18 -8.09
C VAL A 48 -5.69 6.99 -9.56
N LYS A 49 -5.00 6.06 -10.23
CA LYS A 49 -5.32 5.66 -11.60
C LYS A 49 -5.96 4.28 -11.58
N ARG A 50 -7.28 4.22 -11.79
CA ARG A 50 -7.99 2.95 -12.00
C ARG A 50 -7.74 2.44 -13.41
N HIS A 51 -7.34 1.19 -13.53
CA HIS A 51 -7.19 0.51 -14.83
C HIS A 51 -8.41 -0.38 -15.10
N PHE A 52 -8.91 -1.08 -14.07
CA PHE A 52 -10.06 -1.95 -14.16
C PHE A 52 -10.74 -2.12 -12.80
N GLU A 53 -12.05 -1.97 -12.73
CA GLU A 53 -12.85 -2.22 -11.52
C GLU A 53 -14.07 -3.04 -11.93
N THR A 54 -14.15 -4.29 -11.45
CA THR A 54 -15.30 -5.18 -11.71
C THR A 54 -15.63 -6.03 -10.50
N ALA A 55 -16.72 -6.78 -10.59
CA ALA A 55 -17.08 -7.81 -9.61
C ALA A 55 -15.95 -8.84 -9.35
N ARG A 56 -15.00 -9.01 -10.27
CA ARG A 56 -13.91 -9.98 -10.17
C ARG A 56 -12.60 -9.42 -9.62
N GLY A 57 -12.49 -8.10 -9.47
CA GLY A 57 -11.27 -7.49 -8.96
C GLY A 57 -11.13 -6.00 -9.27
N ASP A 58 -10.08 -5.42 -8.69
CA ASP A 58 -9.74 -4.01 -8.77
C ASP A 58 -8.24 -3.85 -9.06
N GLN A 59 -7.94 -3.33 -10.24
CA GLN A 59 -6.59 -3.03 -10.70
C GLN A 59 -6.41 -1.52 -10.82
N PHE A 60 -5.46 -0.98 -10.06
CA PHE A 60 -5.21 0.44 -9.99
C PHE A 60 -3.76 0.73 -9.61
N SER A 61 -3.35 1.98 -9.83
CA SER A 61 -2.06 2.49 -9.38
C SER A 61 -2.28 3.71 -8.49
N LEU A 62 -1.44 3.84 -7.45
CA LEU A 62 -1.34 5.03 -6.63
C LEU A 62 -0.04 5.76 -6.97
N THR A 63 -0.08 7.08 -7.08
CA THR A 63 1.13 7.92 -7.22
C THR A 63 1.30 8.75 -5.97
N PHE A 64 2.44 8.60 -5.31
CA PHE A 64 2.81 9.36 -4.13
C PHE A 64 3.95 10.34 -4.44
N ALA A 65 3.98 11.48 -3.75
CA ALA A 65 5.14 12.36 -3.71
C ALA A 65 5.80 12.31 -2.33
N VAL A 66 7.11 12.07 -2.32
CA VAL A 66 7.96 12.24 -1.13
C VAL A 66 8.63 13.60 -1.24
N PRO A 67 8.57 14.46 -0.20
CA PRO A 67 9.15 15.80 -0.22
C PRO A 67 10.61 15.83 -0.64
N ALA A 68 11.01 16.91 -1.30
CA ALA A 68 12.39 17.14 -1.71
C ALA A 68 13.39 16.97 -0.55
N GLY A 69 14.56 16.39 -0.87
CA GLY A 69 15.59 16.06 0.12
C GLY A 69 15.41 14.68 0.79
N GLN A 70 14.31 13.97 0.49
CA GLN A 70 14.12 12.58 0.90
C GLN A 70 13.97 11.69 -0.33
N SER A 71 14.60 10.53 -0.29
CA SER A 71 14.52 9.52 -1.34
C SER A 71 14.46 8.15 -0.70
N LEU A 72 13.57 7.34 -1.22
CA LEU A 72 13.39 5.93 -0.91
C LEU A 72 13.98 5.11 -2.06
N ALA A 73 14.61 4.00 -1.72
CA ALA A 73 14.86 2.95 -2.69
C ALA A 73 13.51 2.38 -3.18
N SER A 74 13.50 1.74 -4.36
CA SER A 74 12.31 0.99 -4.75
C SER A 74 12.24 -0.30 -3.95
N GLY A 75 11.08 -0.62 -3.38
CA GLY A 75 10.96 -1.75 -2.46
C GLY A 75 9.61 -1.82 -1.75
N ALA A 76 9.45 -2.86 -0.93
CA ALA A 76 8.28 -3.05 -0.09
C ALA A 76 8.42 -2.25 1.21
N TYR A 77 7.40 -1.47 1.56
CA TYR A 77 7.36 -0.64 2.76
C TYR A 77 6.03 -0.78 3.47
N GLU A 78 6.05 -0.69 4.80
CA GLU A 78 4.83 -0.37 5.54
C GLU A 78 4.46 1.09 5.27
N VAL A 79 3.19 1.29 4.96
CA VAL A 79 2.57 2.57 4.69
C VAL A 79 1.34 2.68 5.58
N GLU A 80 1.20 3.81 6.26
CA GLU A 80 0.14 4.07 7.20
C GLU A 80 -0.66 5.31 6.81
N HIS A 81 -1.98 5.17 6.97
CA HIS A 81 -2.91 6.29 6.94
C HIS A 81 -3.92 6.14 8.07
N ALA A 82 -4.42 7.26 8.60
CA ALA A 82 -5.28 7.27 9.77
C ALA A 82 -6.60 6.50 9.57
N SER A 83 -7.18 6.49 8.35
CA SER A 83 -8.44 5.82 8.05
C SER A 83 -8.28 4.38 7.51
N LEU A 84 -7.12 4.06 6.94
CA LEU A 84 -6.84 2.74 6.34
C LEU A 84 -5.95 1.84 7.21
N GLY A 85 -5.33 2.40 8.25
CA GLY A 85 -4.34 1.71 9.06
C GLY A 85 -3.04 1.46 8.29
N LYS A 86 -2.32 0.40 8.70
CA LYS A 86 -1.03 0.01 8.11
C LYS A 86 -1.23 -1.04 7.02
N GLN A 87 -0.56 -0.82 5.90
CA GLN A 87 -0.58 -1.69 4.72
C GLN A 87 0.82 -1.77 4.11
N THR A 88 1.16 -2.90 3.50
CA THR A 88 2.46 -3.07 2.84
C THR A 88 2.33 -2.80 1.35
N PHE A 89 3.06 -1.79 0.85
CA PHE A 89 3.09 -1.42 -0.57
C PHE A 89 4.47 -1.67 -1.16
N TYR A 90 4.51 -2.16 -2.40
CA TYR A 90 5.72 -2.01 -3.19
C TYR A 90 5.73 -0.62 -3.84
N LEU A 91 6.68 0.23 -3.44
CA LEU A 91 6.88 1.56 -4.00
C LEU A 91 8.01 1.53 -5.02
N GLN A 92 7.71 1.92 -6.25
CA GLN A 92 8.67 2.05 -7.33
C GLN A 92 8.94 3.53 -7.61
N LEU A 93 10.20 3.95 -7.62
CA LEU A 93 10.56 5.30 -8.06
C LEU A 93 10.15 5.47 -9.53
N ALA A 94 9.30 6.46 -9.79
CA ALA A 94 8.67 6.73 -11.09
C ALA A 94 9.14 8.05 -11.72
N GLY A 95 9.89 8.86 -11.00
CA GLY A 95 10.45 10.12 -11.47
C GLY A 95 10.59 11.15 -10.36
N SER A 96 10.76 12.40 -10.74
CA SER A 96 10.81 13.55 -9.84
C SER A 96 10.17 14.78 -10.48
N GLY A 97 9.76 15.74 -9.64
CA GLY A 97 9.17 16.99 -10.06
C GLY A 97 9.18 18.04 -8.95
N PRO A 98 8.42 19.14 -9.09
CA PRO A 98 8.42 20.25 -8.14
C PRO A 98 8.11 19.84 -6.68
N GLU A 99 7.25 18.84 -6.50
CA GLU A 99 6.82 18.34 -5.20
C GLU A 99 7.82 17.35 -4.57
N GLY A 100 8.82 16.88 -5.34
CA GLY A 100 9.87 15.96 -4.90
C GLY A 100 9.96 14.69 -5.76
N ASN A 101 10.26 13.56 -5.13
CA ASN A 101 10.38 12.27 -5.82
C ASN A 101 9.01 11.58 -5.89
N TYR A 102 8.68 11.02 -7.05
CA TYR A 102 7.41 10.34 -7.28
C TYR A 102 7.56 8.84 -7.21
N TYR A 103 6.63 8.21 -6.51
CA TYR A 103 6.59 6.77 -6.28
C TYR A 103 5.26 6.21 -6.74
N ARG A 104 5.30 5.09 -7.46
CA ARG A 104 4.12 4.35 -7.89
C ARG A 104 3.97 3.06 -7.10
N ALA A 105 2.76 2.80 -6.63
CA ALA A 105 2.34 1.48 -6.15
C ALA A 105 1.29 0.93 -7.10
N ASP A 106 1.49 -0.29 -7.60
CA ASP A 106 0.59 -0.96 -8.53
C ASP A 106 -0.12 -2.12 -7.80
N PHE A 107 -1.45 -2.14 -7.90
CA PHE A 107 -2.29 -3.12 -7.23
C PHE A 107 -3.11 -3.91 -8.24
N ASN A 108 -3.26 -5.20 -7.96
CA ASN A 108 -4.14 -6.11 -8.67
C ASN A 108 -4.85 -6.98 -7.63
N LEU A 109 -6.00 -6.50 -7.16
CA LEU A 109 -6.80 -7.18 -6.16
C LEU A 109 -7.79 -8.11 -6.87
N LEU A 110 -7.76 -9.39 -6.51
CA LEU A 110 -8.71 -10.40 -7.00
C LEU A 110 -9.73 -10.67 -5.90
N ASN A 111 -11.02 -10.69 -6.26
CA ASN A 111 -12.13 -10.99 -5.35
C ASN A 111 -12.37 -12.50 -5.21
#